data_AF-A0AAN8VMU0-F1
#
_entry.id   AF-A0AAN8VMU0-F1
#
_cell.length_a   1.000
_cell.length_b   1.000
_cell.length_c   1.000
_cell.angle_alpha   90.00
_cell.angle_beta   90.00
_cell.angle_gamma   90.00
#
_symmetry.space_group_name_H-M   'P 1'
#
loop_
_entity.id
_entity.type
_entity.pdbx_description
1 polymer ?
#
loop_
_entity_poly.entity_id
_entity_poly.type
_entity_poly.pdbx_seq_one_letter_code
_entity_poly.pdbx_strand_id
1 'polypeptide(L)' 'MSEPRITVGEKTKCPHSLVPVRKAFNGTFISAGGYDREHGNKAVAENRTDLVATVIQGQIDN' A
#
# COMPACT_ATOMS: atom_id res chain seq x y z
N MET A 1 -13.06 9.16 -24.30
CA MET A 1 -12.92 8.25 -23.13
C MET A 1 -11.44 8.13 -22.84
N SER A 2 -10.95 8.77 -21.77
CA SER A 2 -9.56 8.64 -21.34
C SER A 2 -9.44 7.42 -20.42
N GLU A 3 -8.49 6.52 -20.68
CA GLU A 3 -8.18 5.45 -19.74
C GLU A 3 -7.80 6.03 -18.37
N PRO A 4 -8.28 5.46 -17.27
CA PRO A 4 -7.92 5.92 -15.93
C PRO A 4 -6.41 5.78 -15.73
N ARG A 5 -5.73 6.91 -15.54
CA ARG A 5 -4.31 6.96 -15.19
C ARG A 5 -4.19 7.06 -13.68
N ILE A 6 -3.53 6.10 -13.04
CA ILE A 6 -3.16 6.20 -11.62
C ILE A 6 -1.87 7.02 -11.54
N THR A 7 -1.96 8.20 -10.92
CA THR A 7 -0.79 9.05 -10.64
C THR A 7 0.02 8.41 -9.52
N VAL A 8 1.24 7.96 -9.81
CA VAL A 8 2.17 7.44 -8.81
C VAL A 8 2.63 8.61 -7.92
N GLY A 9 2.20 8.61 -6.65
CA GLY A 9 2.65 9.59 -5.64
C GLY A 9 1.55 10.45 -5.02
N GLU A 10 0.35 10.50 -5.60
CA GLU A 10 -0.79 11.13 -4.93
C GLU A 10 -1.38 10.17 -3.90
N LYS A 11 -1.34 10.58 -2.61
CA LYS A 11 -2.06 9.89 -1.54
C LYS A 11 -3.57 10.13 -1.72
N THR A 12 -4.20 9.38 -2.61
CA THR A 12 -5.65 9.35 -2.70
C THR A 12 -6.21 8.68 -1.45
N LYS A 13 -6.99 9.43 -0.66
CA LYS A 13 -7.72 8.85 0.48
C LYS A 13 -8.79 7.91 -0.04
N CYS A 14 -8.50 6.61 -0.03
CA CYS A 14 -9.50 5.58 -0.25
C CYS A 14 -10.34 5.46 1.05
N PRO A 15 -11.66 5.73 1.01
CA PRO A 15 -12.51 5.58 2.19
C PRO A 15 -12.71 4.10 2.57
N HIS A 16 -12.34 3.18 1.69
CA HIS A 16 -12.47 1.74 1.87
C HIS A 16 -11.19 1.14 2.44
N SER A 17 -11.34 0.38 3.53
CA SER A 17 -10.24 -0.37 4.16
C SER A 17 -9.99 -1.69 3.43
N LEU A 18 -8.72 -2.11 3.35
CA LEU A 18 -8.32 -3.43 2.85
C LEU A 18 -8.46 -4.55 3.92
N VAL A 19 -8.78 -4.20 5.17
CA VAL A 19 -8.94 -5.16 6.28
C VAL A 19 -9.98 -6.26 5.99
N PRO A 20 -11.15 -6.00 5.38
CA PRO A 20 -12.09 -7.05 5.01
C PRO A 20 -11.50 -8.06 4.03
N VAL A 21 -10.71 -7.60 3.06
CA VAL A 21 -10.03 -8.47 2.07
C VAL A 21 -9.01 -9.34 2.79
N ARG A 22 -8.19 -8.76 3.69
CA ARG A 22 -7.25 -9.53 4.52
C ARG A 22 -7.93 -10.62 5.36
N LYS A 23 -9.11 -10.35 5.91
CA LYS A 23 -9.86 -11.35 6.71
C LYS A 23 -10.45 -12.48 5.86
N ALA A 24 -10.84 -12.18 4.63
CA ALA A 24 -11.44 -13.15 3.71
C ALA A 24 -10.39 -13.97 2.93
N PHE A 25 -9.16 -13.46 2.81
CA PHE A 25 -8.09 -14.09 2.05
C PHE A 25 -7.12 -14.83 2.97
N ASN A 26 -7.05 -16.16 2.83
CA ASN A 26 -6.17 -17.01 3.64
C ASN A 26 -4.73 -17.13 3.09
N GLY A 27 -4.42 -16.54 1.93
CA GLY A 27 -3.09 -16.54 1.34
C GLY A 27 -2.26 -15.30 1.71
N THR A 28 -1.09 -15.18 1.09
CA THR A 28 -0.20 -14.03 1.28
C THR A 28 -0.81 -12.74 0.72
N PHE A 29 -1.08 -11.77 1.59
CA PHE A 29 -1.62 -10.47 1.22
C PHE A 29 -0.51 -9.43 1.07
N ILE A 30 -0.40 -8.83 -0.12
CA ILE A 30 0.62 -7.83 -0.45
C ILE A 30 -0.06 -6.48 -0.69
N SER A 31 0.29 -5.47 0.12
CA SER A 31 -0.20 -4.10 -0.05
C SER A 31 0.81 -3.27 -0.83
N ALA A 32 0.36 -2.38 -1.70
CA ALA A 32 1.22 -1.53 -2.52
C ALA A 32 0.69 -0.10 -2.62
N GLY A 33 1.60 0.86 -2.80
CA GLY A 33 1.29 2.27 -3.04
C GLY A 33 1.03 3.07 -1.76
N GLY A 34 1.69 4.23 -1.61
CA GLY A 34 1.40 5.21 -0.55
C GLY A 34 1.89 4.87 0.86
N TYR A 35 2.52 3.70 1.06
CA TYR A 35 3.20 3.36 2.31
C TYR A 35 4.60 3.95 2.34
N ASP A 36 4.84 4.87 3.27
CA ASP A 36 6.21 5.13 3.74
C ASP A 36 6.66 4.02 4.69
N ARG A 37 7.91 4.10 5.14
CA ARG A 37 8.54 3.09 6.01
C ARG A 37 7.75 2.85 7.30
N GLU A 38 7.28 3.90 7.96
CA GLU A 38 6.59 3.79 9.25
C GLU A 38 5.19 3.20 9.07
N HIS A 39 4.41 3.71 8.12
CA HIS A 39 3.07 3.22 7.84
C HIS A 39 3.12 1.76 7.34
N GLY A 40 4.13 1.41 6.55
CA GLY A 40 4.36 0.05 6.08
C GLY A 40 4.64 -0.92 7.24
N ASN A 41 5.57 -0.56 8.13
CA ASN A 41 5.90 -1.36 9.30
C ASN A 41 4.70 -1.54 10.22
N LYS A 42 3.92 -0.48 10.45
CA LYS A 42 2.70 -0.55 11.26
C LYS A 42 1.65 -1.48 10.64
N ALA A 43 1.49 -1.45 9.31
CA ALA A 43 0.55 -2.34 8.62
C ALA A 43 0.90 -3.82 8.79
N VAL A 44 2.19 -4.16 8.79
CA VAL A 44 2.66 -5.53 9.06
C VAL A 44 2.47 -5.89 10.54
N ALA A 45 2.87 -5.00 11.46
CA ALA A 45 2.73 -5.24 12.91
C ALA A 45 1.27 -5.42 13.35
N GLU A 46 0.33 -4.71 12.73
CA GLU A 46 -1.11 -4.82 12.99
C GLU A 46 -1.79 -5.96 12.21
N ASN A 47 -1.03 -6.84 11.54
CA ASN A 47 -1.55 -7.96 10.75
C ASN A 47 -2.57 -7.52 9.67
N ARG A 48 -2.35 -6.33 9.09
CA ARG A 48 -3.17 -5.81 7.99
C ARG A 48 -2.66 -6.30 6.63
N THR A 49 -1.38 -6.66 6.54
CA THR A 49 -0.72 -7.16 5.33
C THR A 49 0.47 -8.05 5.73
N ASP A 50 0.84 -8.99 4.86
CA ASP A 50 2.02 -9.82 5.09
C ASP A 50 3.27 -9.13 4.56
N LEU A 51 3.12 -8.47 3.40
CA LEU A 51 4.20 -7.73 2.74
C LEU A 51 3.70 -6.36 2.28
N VAL A 52 4.63 -5.40 2.22
CA VAL A 52 4.40 -4.09 1.62
C VAL A 52 5.35 -3.94 0.43
N ALA A 53 4.78 -3.82 -0.76
CA ALA A 53 5.53 -3.49 -1.97
C ALA A 53 5.58 -1.96 -2.09
N THR A 54 6.76 -1.39 -1.90
CA THR A 54 7.03 0.02 -2.18
C THR A 54 7.93 0.13 -3.39
N VAL A 55 7.68 1.13 -4.24
CA VAL A 55 8.69 1.53 -5.21
C VAL A 55 9.78 2.24 -4.44
N ILE A 56 11.00 1.71 -4.52
CA ILE A 56 12.21 2.46 -4.18
C ILE A 56 12.30 3.59 -5.20
N GLN A 57 11.65 4.73 -4.91
CA GLN A 57 12.15 6.00 -5.41
C GLN A 57 13.54 6.08 -4.82
N GLY A 58 14.55 5.94 -5.71
CA GLY A 58 15.94 6.04 -5.30
C GLY A 58 16.08 7.23 -4.36
N GLN A 59 16.80 7.02 -3.27
CA GLN A 59 17.36 8.12 -2.50
C GLN A 59 18.14 9.00 -3.48
N ILE A 60 17.46 10.01 -4.02
CA ILE A 60 18.05 11.28 -4.33
C ILE A 60 17.57 12.16 -3.18
N ASP A 61 18.05 11.82 -2.00
CA ASP A 61 18.25 12.81 -0.96
C ASP A 61 19.35 13.72 -1.53
N ASN A 62 18.98 14.95 -1.88
CA ASN A 62 19.93 16.03 -2.14
C ASN A 62 20.25 16.72 -0.81
#